data_AF-A0A371GIJ2-F1
#
_entry.id   AF-A0A371GIJ2-F1
#
_cell.length_a   1.000
_cell.length_b   1.000
_cell.length_c   1.000
_cell.angle_alpha   90.00
_cell.angle_beta   90.00
_cell.angle_gamma   90.00
#
_symmetry.space_group_name_H-M   'P 1'
#
loop_
_entity.id
_entity.type
_entity.pdbx_description
1 polymer ?
#
loop_
_entity_poly.entity_id
_entity_poly.type
_entity_poly.pdbx_seq_one_letter_code
_entity_poly.pdbx_strand_id
1 'polypeptide(L)'
;MSPYQIVFGKACHLLMEIEDRAYWAVKQCNLAYKVKQFHDQQILRKEFQIGQKVLLFNSCLKLIIGKLRSKWDGPFVITNVNGHQIKLFHEGPAPIAGNVETISLMEPAPPDDTP
;
A
#
# COMPACT_ATOMS: atom_id res chain seq x y z
N MET A 1 -24.19 0.48 -57.73
CA MET A 1 -23.70 0.71 -56.35
C MET A 1 -24.39 1.94 -55.80
N SER A 2 -25.18 1.80 -54.73
CA SER A 2 -25.96 2.92 -54.18
C SER A 2 -25.09 3.79 -53.27
N PRO A 3 -25.07 5.13 -53.44
CA PRO A 3 -24.32 6.05 -52.56
C PRO A 3 -24.57 5.84 -51.07
N TYR A 4 -25.80 5.45 -50.70
CA TYR A 4 -26.19 5.17 -49.31
C TYR A 4 -25.47 3.97 -48.69
N GLN A 5 -25.18 2.92 -49.47
CA GLN A 5 -24.51 1.71 -48.98
C GLN A 5 -23.01 1.97 -48.68
N ILE A 6 -22.40 2.92 -49.37
CA ILE A 6 -20.99 3.30 -49.15
C ILE A 6 -20.84 4.15 -47.88
N VAL A 7 -21.80 5.05 -47.64
CA VAL A 7 -21.78 5.98 -46.49
C VAL A 7 -22.21 5.29 -45.18
N PHE A 8 -23.29 4.49 -45.21
CA PHE A 8 -23.84 3.90 -43.98
C PHE A 8 -23.31 2.50 -43.66
N GLY A 9 -22.88 1.71 -44.65
CA GLY A 9 -22.45 0.33 -44.40
C GLY A 9 -21.23 0.20 -43.48
N LYS A 10 -20.24 1.10 -43.63
CA LYS A 10 -19.02 1.10 -42.81
C LYS A 10 -19.18 1.88 -41.50
N ALA A 11 -19.93 2.97 -41.51
CA ALA A 11 -20.15 3.81 -40.32
C ALA A 11 -21.01 3.10 -39.26
N CYS A 12 -22.06 2.39 -39.66
CA CYS A 12 -22.93 1.67 -38.72
C CYS A 12 -22.21 0.48 -38.05
N HIS A 13 -21.35 -0.22 -38.78
CA HIS A 13 -20.57 -1.32 -38.20
C HIS A 13 -19.57 -0.80 -37.16
N LEU A 14 -18.88 0.31 -37.48
CA LEU A 14 -17.94 0.94 -36.56
C LEU A 14 -18.64 1.48 -35.30
N LEU A 15 -19.80 2.11 -35.43
CA LEU A 15 -20.59 2.58 -34.29
C LEU A 15 -21.02 1.43 -33.39
N MET A 16 -21.51 0.33 -33.98
CA MET A 16 -21.93 -0.86 -33.25
C MET A 16 -20.76 -1.53 -32.50
N GLU A 17 -19.58 -1.61 -33.12
CA GLU A 17 -18.37 -2.11 -32.46
C GLU A 17 -17.94 -1.24 -31.27
N ILE A 18 -18.08 0.08 -31.37
CA ILE A 18 -17.73 1.00 -30.28
C ILE A 18 -18.70 0.83 -29.11
N GLU A 19 -20.01 0.72 -29.39
CA GLU A 19 -21.03 0.49 -28.37
C GLU A 19 -20.82 -0.84 -27.63
N ASP A 20 -20.53 -1.93 -28.35
CA ASP A 20 -20.24 -3.23 -27.75
C ASP A 20 -18.98 -3.16 -26.86
N ARG A 21 -17.90 -2.54 -27.35
CA ARG A 21 -16.68 -2.34 -26.54
C ARG A 21 -16.94 -1.51 -25.29
N ALA A 22 -17.71 -0.43 -25.41
CA ALA A 22 -18.08 0.41 -24.27
C ALA A 22 -18.92 -0.37 -23.25
N TYR A 23 -19.90 -1.15 -23.72
CA TYR A 23 -20.70 -2.03 -22.88
C TYR A 23 -19.84 -3.04 -22.11
N TRP A 24 -18.92 -3.72 -22.79
CA TRP A 24 -18.02 -4.68 -22.15
C TRP A 24 -17.07 -4.02 -21.17
N ALA A 25 -16.52 -2.85 -21.50
CA ALA A 25 -15.66 -2.10 -20.58
C ALA A 25 -16.41 -1.74 -19.29
N VAL A 26 -17.62 -1.19 -19.40
CA VAL A 26 -18.46 -0.86 -18.23
C VAL A 26 -18.78 -2.11 -17.41
N LYS A 27 -19.12 -3.22 -18.07
CA LYS A 27 -19.42 -4.49 -17.41
C LYS A 27 -18.22 -5.03 -16.63
N GLN A 28 -17.02 -4.95 -17.20
CA GLN A 28 -15.77 -5.36 -16.53
C GLN A 28 -15.44 -4.44 -15.35
N CYS A 29 -15.58 -3.12 -15.51
CA CYS A 29 -15.39 -2.16 -14.42
C CYS A 29 -16.36 -2.44 -13.25
N ASN A 30 -17.62 -2.70 -13.55
CA ASN A 30 -18.63 -3.03 -12.54
C ASN A 30 -18.31 -4.35 -11.82
N LEU A 31 -17.81 -5.36 -12.53
CA LEU A 31 -17.38 -6.61 -11.92
C LEU A 31 -16.19 -6.39 -10.99
N ALA A 32 -15.15 -5.69 -11.45
CA ALA A 32 -13.98 -5.36 -10.64
C ALA A 32 -14.35 -4.57 -9.38
N TYR A 33 -15.27 -3.61 -9.50
CA TYR A 33 -15.82 -2.88 -8.37
C TYR A 33 -16.51 -3.79 -7.36
N LYS A 34 -17.39 -4.70 -7.82
CA LYS A 34 -18.08 -5.66 -6.93
C LYS A 34 -17.10 -6.60 -6.22
N VAL A 35 -16.08 -7.08 -6.92
CA VAL A 35 -15.03 -7.94 -6.34
C VAL A 35 -14.27 -7.17 -5.26
N LYS A 36 -13.88 -5.91 -5.53
CA LYS A 36 -13.22 -5.06 -4.54
C LYS A 36 -14.12 -4.81 -3.32
N GLN A 37 -15.39 -4.50 -3.53
CA GLN A 37 -16.35 -4.28 -2.44
C GLN A 37 -16.50 -5.53 -1.56
N PHE A 38 -16.66 -6.70 -2.18
CA PHE A 38 -16.72 -7.96 -1.44
C PHE A 38 -15.42 -8.22 -0.68
N HIS A 39 -14.27 -8.05 -1.33
CA HIS A 39 -12.96 -8.21 -0.69
C HIS A 39 -12.83 -7.27 0.52
N ASP A 40 -13.09 -5.98 0.36
CA ASP A 40 -12.99 -4.97 1.41
C ASP A 40 -13.95 -5.24 2.58
N GLN A 41 -15.13 -5.80 2.32
CA GLN A 41 -16.07 -6.26 3.35
C GLN A 41 -15.57 -7.48 4.13
N GLN A 42 -14.80 -8.36 3.48
CA GLN A 42 -14.24 -9.57 4.11
C GLN A 42 -12.91 -9.30 4.82
N ILE A 43 -12.32 -8.10 4.70
CA ILE A 43 -11.15 -7.71 5.49
C ILE A 43 -11.57 -7.57 6.95
N LEU A 44 -11.20 -8.56 7.77
CA LEU A 44 -11.37 -8.49 9.21
C LEU A 44 -10.53 -7.34 9.77
N ARG A 45 -11.22 -6.30 10.26
CA ARG A 45 -10.58 -5.20 10.96
C ARG A 45 -10.09 -5.71 12.31
N LYS A 46 -8.78 -5.83 12.46
CA LYS A 46 -8.16 -6.16 13.75
C LYS A 46 -7.70 -4.86 14.40
N GLU A 47 -8.20 -4.60 15.60
CA GLU A 47 -7.70 -3.52 16.42
C GLU A 47 -6.37 -3.94 17.05
N PHE A 48 -5.43 -3.02 17.07
CA PHE A 48 -4.08 -3.23 17.53
C PHE A 48 -3.84 -2.42 18.79
N GLN A 49 -3.17 -3.02 19.77
CA GLN A 49 -2.80 -2.34 21.00
C GLN A 49 -1.34 -1.87 20.93
N ILE A 50 -1.05 -0.72 21.55
CA ILE A 50 0.32 -0.25 21.70
C ILE A 50 1.11 -1.30 22.51
N GLY A 51 2.35 -1.59 22.09
CA GLY A 51 3.20 -2.63 22.65
C GLY A 51 2.98 -4.03 22.08
N GLN A 52 1.97 -4.24 21.25
CA GLN A 52 1.71 -5.54 20.65
C GLN A 52 2.76 -5.87 19.57
N LYS A 53 3.29 -7.10 19.61
CA LYS A 53 4.18 -7.64 18.57
C LYS A 53 3.37 -8.12 17.38
N VAL A 54 3.71 -7.66 16.19
CA VAL A 54 3.03 -8.00 14.93
C VAL A 54 4.05 -8.28 13.82
N LEU A 55 3.68 -9.15 12.89
CA LEU A 55 4.44 -9.38 11.66
C LEU A 55 3.88 -8.51 10.55
N LEU A 56 4.77 -7.97 9.71
CA LEU A 56 4.35 -7.18 8.56
C LEU A 56 4.20 -8.09 7.33
N PHE A 57 3.02 -8.06 6.71
CA PHE A 57 2.81 -8.76 5.45
C PHE A 57 3.49 -7.99 4.31
N ASN A 58 4.42 -8.64 3.61
CA ASN A 58 5.06 -8.06 2.43
C ASN A 58 4.25 -8.43 1.18
N SER A 59 3.55 -7.44 0.62
CA SER A 59 2.72 -7.63 -0.58
C SER A 59 3.54 -7.84 -1.87
N CYS A 60 4.87 -7.70 -1.85
CA CYS A 60 5.73 -7.99 -2.99
C CYS A 60 5.83 -9.51 -3.21
N LEU A 61 4.81 -10.06 -3.85
CA LEU A 61 4.73 -11.45 -4.26
C LEU A 61 5.87 -11.75 -5.24
N LYS A 62 6.79 -12.64 -4.86
CA LYS A 62 7.80 -13.15 -5.79
C LYS A 62 7.21 -14.32 -6.56
N LEU A 63 6.96 -14.10 -7.85
CA LEU A 63 6.62 -15.15 -8.79
C LEU A 63 7.88 -15.98 -9.06
N ILE A 64 7.97 -17.13 -8.39
CA ILE A 64 8.87 -18.21 -8.80
C ILE A 64 8.03 -19.10 -9.73
N ILE A 65 8.59 -19.61 -10.83
CA ILE A 65 7.88 -20.52 -11.75
C ILE A 65 7.19 -21.63 -10.93
N GLY A 66 5.86 -21.65 -10.97
CA GLY A 66 5.03 -22.63 -10.26
C GLY A 66 4.78 -22.37 -8.77
N LYS A 67 5.32 -21.31 -8.14
CA LYS A 67 5.07 -21.04 -6.71
C LYS A 67 5.00 -19.55 -6.36
N LEU A 68 3.85 -19.13 -5.88
CA LEU A 68 3.66 -17.83 -5.23
C LEU A 68 4.22 -17.90 -3.80
N ARG A 69 5.17 -17.02 -3.45
CA ARG A 69 5.64 -16.88 -2.07
C ARG A 69 5.30 -15.49 -1.54
N SER A 70 4.46 -15.42 -0.52
CA SER A 70 4.35 -14.25 0.35
C SER A 70 5.46 -14.30 1.40
N LYS A 71 6.03 -13.14 1.71
CA LYS A 71 7.03 -12.98 2.77
C LYS A 71 6.39 -12.24 3.94
N TRP A 72 6.67 -12.67 5.14
CA TRP A 72 6.32 -11.96 6.36
C TRP A 72 7.60 -11.40 6.94
N ASP A 73 7.64 -10.08 7.13
CA ASP A 73 8.78 -9.39 7.75
C ASP A 73 8.57 -9.34 9.28
N GLY A 74 9.70 -9.32 10.01
CA GLY A 74 9.88 -9.77 11.39
C GLY A 74 9.00 -9.17 12.50
N PRO A 75 9.37 -9.36 13.78
CA PRO A 75 8.57 -8.88 14.89
C PRO A 75 8.69 -7.35 15.01
N PHE A 76 7.60 -6.66 14.72
CA PHE A 76 7.46 -5.23 14.93
C PHE A 76 6.66 -4.96 16.19
N VAL A 77 7.05 -3.94 16.94
CA VAL A 77 6.27 -3.45 18.07
C VAL A 77 5.46 -2.25 17.61
N ILE A 78 4.17 -2.28 17.90
CA ILE A 78 3.27 -1.15 17.64
C ILE A 78 3.53 -0.07 18.67
N THR A 79 3.86 1.14 18.24
CA THR A 79 4.17 2.27 19.16
C THR A 79 3.08 3.31 19.21
N ASN A 80 2.31 3.44 18.13
CA ASN A 80 1.21 4.37 18.04
C ASN A 80 0.16 3.82 17.07
N VAL A 81 -1.10 3.96 17.46
CA VAL A 81 -2.26 3.63 16.65
C VAL A 81 -3.14 4.88 16.58
N ASN A 82 -3.23 5.48 15.39
CA ASN A 82 -4.10 6.62 15.12
C ASN A 82 -5.15 6.21 14.06
N GLY A 83 -6.26 5.62 14.53
CA GLY A 83 -7.32 5.11 13.67
C GLY A 83 -6.80 4.02 12.71
N HIS A 84 -6.68 4.36 11.42
CA HIS A 84 -6.17 3.45 10.38
C HIS A 84 -4.64 3.44 10.24
N GLN A 85 -3.93 4.37 10.89
CA GLN A 85 -2.46 4.44 10.80
C GLN A 85 -1.81 3.76 12.00
N ILE A 86 -0.90 2.83 11.73
CA ILE A 86 -0.10 2.14 12.74
C ILE A 86 1.36 2.51 12.50
N LYS A 87 2.04 3.05 13.51
CA LYS A 87 3.49 3.23 13.49
C LYS A 87 4.17 2.01 14.10
N LEU A 88 4.92 1.30 13.26
CA LEU A 88 5.71 0.13 13.63
C LEU A 88 7.16 0.54 13.91
N PHE A 89 7.71 0.01 15.00
CA PHE A 89 9.14 0.10 15.28
C PHE A 89 9.74 -1.29 15.16
N HIS A 90 10.91 -1.36 14.53
CA HIS A 90 11.69 -2.59 14.54
C HIS A 90 12.26 -2.77 15.95
N GLU A 91 12.03 -3.92 16.57
CA GLU A 91 12.71 -4.31 17.79
C GLU A 91 14.18 -4.57 17.41
N GLY A 92 15.00 -3.53 17.44
CA GLY A 92 16.46 -3.68 17.44
C GLY A 92 16.90 -4.43 18.70
N PRO A 93 18.09 -5.05 18.70
CA PRO A 93 18.62 -5.67 19.91
C PRO A 93 18.56 -4.64 21.05
N ALA A 94 17.91 -4.99 22.17
CA ALA A 94 17.86 -4.11 23.33
C ALA A 94 19.29 -3.69 23.69
N PRO A 95 19.57 -2.40 23.93
CA PRO A 95 20.82 -2.01 24.55
C PRO A 95 20.84 -2.71 25.92
N ILE A 96 21.65 -3.75 26.06
CA ILE A 96 21.93 -4.35 27.35
C ILE A 96 22.43 -3.21 28.22
N ALA A 97 21.71 -2.93 29.31
CA ALA A 97 22.12 -1.97 30.32
C ALA A 97 23.55 -2.33 30.75
N GLY A 98 24.49 -1.55 30.24
CA GLY A 98 25.90 -1.90 30.19
C GLY A 98 26.65 -0.83 29.41
N ASN A 99 26.74 0.35 30.02
CA ASN A 99 27.76 1.37 29.74
C ASN A 99 27.55 2.15 28.43
N VAL A 100 26.52 3.02 28.38
CA VAL A 100 26.55 4.18 27.48
C VAL A 100 27.14 5.33 28.28
N GLU A 101 28.42 5.63 28.08
CA GLU A 101 28.98 6.93 28.44
C GLU A 101 28.35 7.97 27.51
N THR A 102 27.31 8.64 28.01
CA THR A 102 26.72 9.79 27.35
C THR A 102 27.72 10.93 27.43
N ILE A 103 28.51 11.13 26.37
CA ILE A 103 29.27 12.37 26.18
C ILE A 103 28.26 13.48 25.90
N SER A 104 27.89 14.23 26.94
CA SER A 104 27.15 15.48 26.81
C SER A 104 28.09 16.56 26.26
N LEU A 105 27.85 17.01 25.03
CA LEU A 105 28.46 18.24 24.51
C LEU A 105 27.79 19.43 25.20
N MET A 106 28.35 19.86 26.33
CA MET A 106 28.18 21.23 26.83
C MET A 106 28.87 22.15 25.83
N GLU A 107 28.10 23.04 25.21
CA GLU A 107 28.61 24.15 24.42
C GLU A 107 29.29 25.15 25.37
N PRO A 108 30.59 25.49 25.21
CA PRO A 108 31.23 26.48 26.06
C PRO A 108 30.77 27.88 25.65
N ALA A 109 30.34 28.67 26.62
CA ALA A 109 30.03 30.08 26.42
C ALA A 109 31.26 30.86 25.93
N PRO A 110 31.09 31.84 25.02
CA PRO A 110 32.21 32.63 24.51
C PRO A 110 32.85 33.47 25.64
N PRO A 111 34.17 33.69 25.61
CA PRO A 111 34.83 34.56 26.59
C PRO A 111 34.36 36.01 26.39
N ASP A 112 33.96 36.62 27.49
CA ASP A 112 33.57 38.03 27.59
C ASP A 112 34.83 38.90 27.47
N ASP A 113 34.94 39.63 26.37
CA ASP A 113 36.00 40.60 26.14
C ASP A 113 35.70 41.88 26.95
N THR A 114 36.72 42.43 27.63
CA THR A 114 36.97 43.85 28.02
C THR A 114 37.51 43.94 29.47
N PRO A 115 38.46 44.86 29.80
CA PRO A 115 38.99 46.00 29.03
C PRO A 115 40.46 45.90 28.60
#